data_AF-A0A2V8UNK0-F1
#
_entry.id   AF-A0A2V8UNK0-F1
#
_cell.length_a   1.000
_cell.length_b   1.000
_cell.length_c   1.000
_cell.angle_alpha   90.00
_cell.angle_beta   90.00
_cell.angle_gamma   90.00
#
_symmetry.space_group_name_H-M   'P 1'
#
loop_
_entity.id
_entity.type
_entity.pdbx_description
1 polymer ?
#
loop_
_entity_poly.entity_id
_entity_poly.type
_entity_poly.pdbx_seq_one_letter_code
_entity_poly.pdbx_strand_id
1 'polypeptide(L)'
;MRELFLFLCEHALSEPGVVIHEQEVGIKVFGRSPDYDTSPDYDTSKDTLVRVHASRLRKKIQQYFLTDGQHEPIVIEIPKGGYTPVFQFRESLFSEIDQAPFPGDIA
;
A
#
# COMPACT_ATOMS: atom_id res chain seq x y z
N MET A 1 -10.80 -7.25 3.84
CA MET A 1 -10.19 -5.96 3.41
C MET A 1 -9.15 -5.47 4.39
N ARG A 2 -9.45 -5.40 5.69
CA ARG A 2 -8.44 -5.10 6.73
C ARG A 2 -7.28 -6.11 6.71
N GLU A 3 -7.59 -7.40 6.64
CA GLU A 3 -6.56 -8.47 6.57
C GLU A 3 -5.61 -8.30 5.38
N LEU A 4 -6.14 -8.01 4.19
CA LEU A 4 -5.31 -7.71 3.02
C LEU A 4 -4.35 -6.55 3.30
N PHE A 5 -4.85 -5.44 3.83
CA PHE A 5 -4.01 -4.28 4.12
C PHE A 5 -2.92 -4.62 5.16
N LEU A 6 -3.29 -5.28 6.25
CA LEU A 6 -2.36 -5.67 7.31
C LEU A 6 -1.27 -6.61 6.77
N PHE A 7 -1.66 -7.64 6.02
CA PHE A 7 -0.73 -8.59 5.41
C PHE A 7 0.30 -7.87 4.51
N LEU A 8 -0.17 -6.97 3.63
CA LEU A 8 0.72 -6.26 2.72
C LEU A 8 1.69 -5.33 3.47
N CYS A 9 1.22 -4.63 4.50
CA CYS A 9 2.06 -3.76 5.32
C CYS A 9 3.07 -4.57 6.15
N GLU A 10 2.63 -5.64 6.80
CA GLU A 10 3.48 -6.51 7.62
C GLU A 10 4.58 -7.14 6.78
N HIS A 11 4.25 -7.65 5.59
CA HIS A 11 5.23 -8.21 4.66
C HIS A 11 6.21 -7.14 4.18
N ALA A 12 5.76 -5.94 3.80
CA ALA A 12 6.67 -4.89 3.33
C ALA A 12 7.59 -4.33 4.43
N LEU A 13 7.15 -4.38 5.69
CA LEU A 13 7.96 -3.96 6.84
C LEU A 13 8.92 -5.05 7.32
N SER A 14 8.51 -6.32 7.27
CA SER A 14 9.31 -7.46 7.75
C SER A 14 10.31 -7.95 6.69
N GLU A 15 9.96 -7.85 5.41
CA GLU A 15 10.78 -8.28 4.28
C GLU A 15 10.93 -7.15 3.24
N PRO A 16 11.70 -6.09 3.56
CA PRO A 16 11.85 -4.96 2.67
C PRO A 16 12.48 -5.37 1.32
N GLY A 17 11.86 -4.95 0.22
CA GLY A 17 12.34 -5.21 -1.14
C GLY A 17 11.89 -6.55 -1.74
N VAL A 18 11.23 -7.41 -0.96
CA VAL A 18 10.64 -8.66 -1.47
C VAL A 18 9.29 -8.34 -2.14
N VAL A 19 9.12 -8.82 -3.37
CA VAL A 19 7.90 -8.61 -4.15
C VAL A 19 6.82 -9.57 -3.66
N ILE A 20 5.66 -9.02 -3.32
CA ILE A 20 4.49 -9.82 -2.93
C ILE A 20 3.78 -10.29 -4.20
N HIS A 21 3.68 -11.60 -4.38
CA HIS A 21 2.99 -12.20 -5.52
C HIS A 21 1.48 -12.36 -5.29
N GLU A 22 0.69 -12.31 -6.37
CA GLU A 22 -0.78 -12.47 -6.31
C GLU A 22 -1.19 -13.79 -5.64
N GLN A 23 -0.44 -14.87 -5.91
CA GLN A 23 -0.68 -16.20 -5.35
C GLN A 23 -0.50 -16.27 -3.85
N GLU A 24 0.53 -15.62 -3.35
CA GLU A 24 0.79 -15.57 -1.92
C GLU A 24 -0.36 -14.87 -1.18
N VAL A 25 -0.84 -13.75 -1.73
CA VAL A 25 -2.01 -13.04 -1.20
C VAL A 25 -3.26 -13.94 -1.25
N GLY A 26 -3.48 -14.65 -2.36
CA GLY A 26 -4.57 -15.62 -2.51
C GLY A 26 -4.57 -16.68 -1.41
N ILE A 27 -3.42 -17.28 -1.13
CA ILE A 27 -3.27 -18.34 -0.14
C ILE A 27 -3.38 -17.77 1.29
N LYS A 28 -2.56 -16.75 1.62
CA LYS A 28 -2.41 -16.24 2.98
C LYS A 28 -3.60 -15.42 3.46
N VAL A 29 -4.25 -14.67 2.57
CA VAL A 29 -5.34 -13.75 2.93
C VAL A 29 -6.72 -14.31 2.57
N PHE A 30 -6.83 -15.01 1.44
CA PHE A 30 -8.13 -15.51 0.96
C PHE A 30 -8.31 -17.03 1.14
N GLY A 31 -7.34 -17.72 1.76
CA GLY A 31 -7.42 -19.15 2.06
C GLY A 31 -7.45 -20.05 0.82
N ARG A 32 -6.89 -19.59 -0.31
CA ARG A 32 -6.78 -20.43 -1.51
C ARG A 32 -5.82 -21.59 -1.27
N SER A 33 -6.09 -22.73 -1.92
CA SER A 33 -5.22 -23.91 -1.85
C SER A 33 -3.84 -23.60 -2.45
N PRO A 34 -2.72 -24.10 -1.91
CA PRO A 34 -1.39 -23.85 -2.47
C PRO A 34 -1.27 -24.32 -3.93
N ASP A 35 -1.95 -25.42 -4.25
CA ASP A 35 -1.98 -26.05 -5.58
C ASP A 35 -2.98 -25.37 -6.54
N TYR A 36 -3.50 -24.19 -6.19
CA TYR A 36 -4.57 -23.60 -6.98
C TYR A 36 -4.09 -23.26 -8.40
N ASP A 37 -2.83 -22.85 -8.60
CA ASP A 37 -2.31 -22.39 -9.91
C ASP A 37 -1.76 -23.53 -10.79
N THR A 38 -1.53 -24.70 -10.20
CA THR A 38 -0.99 -25.90 -10.86
C THR A 38 -2.09 -26.81 -11.38
N SER A 39 -3.36 -26.50 -11.09
CA SER A 39 -4.49 -27.18 -11.72
C SER A 39 -4.54 -26.82 -13.21
N PRO A 40 -4.61 -27.82 -14.12
CA PRO A 40 -4.71 -27.57 -15.57
C PRO A 40 -5.96 -26.77 -15.97
N ASP A 41 -6.92 -26.64 -15.06
CA ASP A 41 -8.16 -25.90 -15.25
C ASP A 41 -8.07 -24.44 -14.71
N TYR A 42 -6.96 -24.10 -14.06
CA TYR A 42 -6.80 -22.81 -13.37
C TYR A 42 -6.34 -21.71 -14.32
N ASP A 43 -7.20 -20.72 -14.48
CA ASP A 43 -6.95 -19.53 -15.26
C ASP A 43 -6.85 -18.32 -14.33
N THR A 44 -5.63 -17.81 -14.16
CA THR A 44 -5.34 -16.58 -13.40
C THR A 44 -6.10 -15.37 -13.95
N SER A 45 -6.55 -15.43 -15.21
CA SER A 45 -7.40 -14.42 -15.84
C SER A 45 -8.84 -14.46 -15.32
N LYS A 46 -9.31 -15.62 -14.84
CA LYS A 46 -10.66 -15.80 -14.29
C LYS A 46 -10.72 -15.52 -12.79
N ASP A 47 -9.66 -15.81 -12.04
CA ASP A 47 -9.61 -15.54 -10.59
C ASP A 47 -9.17 -14.11 -10.29
N THR A 48 -10.06 -13.16 -10.57
CA THR A 48 -9.80 -11.73 -10.37
C THR A 48 -9.96 -11.26 -8.91
N LEU A 49 -10.22 -12.17 -7.96
CA LEU A 49 -10.56 -11.84 -6.58
C LEU A 49 -9.50 -10.95 -5.94
N VAL A 50 -8.24 -11.38 -5.97
CA VAL A 50 -7.11 -10.63 -5.39
C VAL A 50 -6.96 -9.26 -6.05
N ARG A 51 -7.01 -9.20 -7.39
CA ARG A 51 -6.93 -7.94 -8.17
C ARG A 51 -8.06 -6.97 -7.85
N VAL A 52 -9.30 -7.46 -7.71
CA VAL A 52 -10.47 -6.65 -7.37
C VAL A 52 -10.33 -6.09 -5.96
N HIS A 53 -9.93 -6.93 -5.00
CA HIS A 53 -9.72 -6.48 -3.62
C HIS A 53 -8.56 -5.49 -3.50
N ALA A 54 -7.45 -5.73 -4.18
CA ALA A 54 -6.32 -4.78 -4.23
C ALA A 54 -6.72 -3.45 -4.89
N SER A 55 -7.52 -3.47 -5.96
CA SER A 55 -8.03 -2.26 -6.60
C SER A 55 -8.96 -1.47 -5.67
N ARG A 56 -9.83 -2.15 -4.93
CA ARG A 56 -10.67 -1.52 -3.89
C ARG A 56 -9.84 -0.97 -2.75
N LEU A 57 -8.77 -1.66 -2.34
CA LEU A 57 -7.90 -1.24 -1.26
C LEU A 57 -7.15 0.05 -1.62
N ARG A 58 -6.56 0.10 -2.82
CA ARG A 58 -5.93 1.32 -3.36
C ARG A 58 -6.84 2.52 -3.30
N LYS A 59 -8.09 2.37 -3.76
CA LYS A 59 -9.10 3.45 -3.73
C LYS A 59 -9.41 3.90 -2.30
N LYS A 60 -9.53 2.97 -1.35
CA LYS A 60 -9.78 3.32 0.06
C LYS A 60 -8.61 4.05 0.69
N ILE A 61 -7.39 3.59 0.45
CA ILE A 61 -6.17 4.25 0.94
C ILE A 61 -6.07 5.66 0.37
N GLN A 62 -6.25 5.80 -0.94
CA GLN A 62 -6.25 7.12 -1.59
C GLN A 62 -7.33 8.03 -1.00
N GLN A 63 -8.56 7.54 -0.86
CA GLN A 63 -9.65 8.31 -0.28
C GLN A 63 -9.34 8.77 1.15
N TYR A 64 -8.74 7.89 1.97
CA TYR A 64 -8.36 8.20 3.34
C TYR A 64 -7.36 9.36 3.41
N PHE A 65 -6.27 9.29 2.63
CA PHE A 65 -5.26 10.35 2.60
C PHE A 65 -5.72 11.65 1.92
N LEU A 66 -6.85 11.62 1.20
CA LEU A 66 -7.53 12.81 0.67
C LEU A 66 -8.50 13.45 1.67
N THR A 67 -8.97 12.73 2.69
CA THR A 67 -9.91 13.25 3.69
C THR A 67 -9.28 13.25 5.08
N ASP A 68 -9.44 12.15 5.81
CA ASP A 68 -9.21 12.08 7.25
C ASP A 68 -7.70 12.07 7.53
N GLY A 69 -6.93 11.43 6.66
CA GLY A 69 -5.47 11.36 6.69
C GLY A 69 -4.75 12.50 5.97
N GLN A 70 -5.45 13.61 5.64
CA GLN A 70 -4.85 14.72 4.87
C GLN A 70 -3.64 15.35 5.57
N HIS A 71 -3.54 15.25 6.89
CA HIS A 71 -2.43 15.81 7.67
C HIS A 71 -1.49 14.74 8.21
N GLU A 72 -1.64 13.48 7.79
CA GLU A 72 -0.73 12.43 8.25
C GLU A 72 0.67 12.62 7.66
N PRO A 73 1.71 12.44 8.49
CA PRO A 73 3.07 12.69 8.09
C PRO A 73 3.63 11.61 7.16
N ILE A 74 3.08 10.41 7.22
CA ILE A 74 3.46 9.26 6.39
C ILE A 74 2.27 8.90 5.52
N VAL A 75 2.48 8.85 4.21
CA VAL A 75 1.51 8.39 3.23
C VAL A 75 1.87 6.97 2.80
N ILE A 76 0.85 6.13 2.72
CA ILE A 76 0.97 4.75 2.23
C ILE A 76 0.35 4.70 0.83
N GLU A 77 1.08 4.15 -0.13
CA GLU A 77 0.58 3.89 -1.49
C GLU A 77 0.81 2.44 -1.88
N ILE A 78 -0.11 1.84 -2.64
CA ILE A 78 0.10 0.52 -3.23
C ILE A 78 0.16 0.69 -4.75
N PRO A 79 1.35 0.54 -5.39
CA PRO A 79 1.53 0.74 -6.82
C PRO A 79 0.60 -0.14 -7.67
N LYS A 80 0.27 0.32 -8.87
CA LYS A 80 -0.42 -0.51 -9.86
C LYS A 80 0.51 -1.63 -10.33
N GLY A 81 -0.03 -2.82 -10.54
CA GLY A 81 0.73 -3.98 -11.01
C GLY A 81 1.53 -4.73 -9.93
N GLY A 82 1.65 -4.18 -8.72
CA GLY A 82 2.27 -4.85 -7.58
C GLY A 82 1.39 -4.84 -6.34
N TYR A 83 1.80 -5.58 -5.33
CA TYR A 83 1.08 -5.66 -4.04
C TYR A 83 1.89 -5.06 -2.89
N THR A 84 3.17 -4.77 -3.09
CA THR A 84 4.05 -4.17 -2.08
C THR A 84 3.69 -2.70 -1.81
N PRO A 85 3.25 -2.33 -0.60
CA PRO A 85 3.02 -0.94 -0.22
C PRO A 85 4.34 -0.17 -0.13
N VAL A 86 4.26 1.11 -0.45
CA VAL A 86 5.35 2.09 -0.32
C VAL A 86 4.95 3.11 0.73
N PHE A 87 5.89 3.44 1.60
CA PHE A 87 5.72 4.41 2.68
C PHE A 87 6.56 5.64 2.35
N GLN A 88 5.95 6.82 2.35
CA GLN A 88 6.62 8.07 2.00
C GLN A 88 6.29 9.15 3.01
N PHE A 89 7.27 9.98 3.37
CA PHE A 89 6.99 11.20 4.13
C PHE A 89 6.29 12.22 3.24
N ARG A 90 5.32 12.92 3.81
CA ARG A 90 4.65 14.02 3.12
C ARG A 90 5.64 15.19 2.99
N GLU A 91 5.94 15.60 1.76
CA GLU A 91 6.88 16.70 1.47
C GLU A 91 6.50 18.02 2.18
N SER A 92 5.21 18.26 2.43
CA SER A 92 4.73 19.51 3.06
C SER A 92 5.16 19.70 4.52
N LEU A 93 5.68 18.68 5.20
CA LEU A 93 6.21 18.84 6.57
C LEU A 93 7.53 19.62 6.60
N PHE A 94 8.23 19.73 5.48
CA PHE A 94 9.52 20.41 5.40
C PHE A 94 9.41 21.89 5.00
N SER A 95 8.22 22.34 4.54
CA SER A 95 8.01 23.72 4.08
C SER A 95 7.80 24.75 5.20
N GLU A 96 7.50 24.36 6.44
CA GLU A 96 7.33 25.32 7.55
C GLU A 96 8.65 25.79 8.17
N ILE A 97 9.73 25.00 8.06
CA ILE A 97 11.02 25.34 8.68
C ILE A 97 11.76 26.41 7.88
N ASP A 98 11.53 26.50 6.56
CA ASP A 98 12.22 27.42 5.66
C ASP A 98 11.58 28.83 5.58
N GLN A 99 10.40 29.03 6.17
CA GLN A 99 9.65 30.30 6.11
C GLN A 99 9.70 31.14 7.39
N ALA A 100 10.34 30.67 8.47
CA ALA A 100 10.52 31.51 9.65
C ALA A 100 11.53 32.63 9.30
N PRO A 101 11.13 33.92 9.38
CA PRO A 101 12.11 35.00 9.25
C PRO A 101 13.16 34.81 10.34
N PHE A 102 14.44 34.81 9.94
CA PHE A 102 15.55 34.82 10.89
C PHE A 102 15.35 36.00 11.85
N PRO A 103 15.29 35.78 13.18
CA PRO A 103 15.27 36.87 14.14
C PRO A 103 16.65 37.54 14.14
N GLY A 104 16.86 38.45 13.19
CA GLY A 104 18.15 39.11 12.95
C GLY A 104 18.07 40.42 12.18
N ASP A 105 17.07 40.61 11.31
CA ASP A 105 16.93 41.84 10.51
C ASP A 105 16.08 42.92 11.21
N ILE A 106 16.47 43.29 12.43
CA ILE A 106 16.10 44.57 13.04
C ILE A 106 17.39 45.30 13.38
N ALA A 107 17.94 46.03 12.41
CA ALA A 107 18.98 47.03 12.61
C ALA A 107 18.86 48.14 11.57
#